data_AF-A0A0D0CN35-F1
#
_entry.id   AF-A0A0D0CN35-F1
#
_cell.length_a   1.000
_cell.length_b   1.000
_cell.length_c   1.000
_cell.angle_alpha   90.00
_cell.angle_beta   90.00
_cell.angle_gamma   90.00
#
_symmetry.space_group_name_H-M   'P 1'
#
loop_
_entity.id
_entity.type
_entity.pdbx_description
1 polymer ?
#
loop_
_entity_poly.entity_id
_entity_poly.type
_entity_poly.pdbx_seq_one_letter_code
_entity_poly.pdbx_strand_id
1 'polypeptide(L)'
;MDLLQKHYPDSDHVFIFDNASTHLKHAEDALSARHMPKRIQDWGVDATVRDEAGKAVNRPNGKLLKTKVWMSDGYLSNGRSQPLYFPEGHAEHAGKFKGIAQLLKEHGFTNVEKLKAQCKDFKCKEGATDCCC
;
A
#
# COMPACT_ATOMS: atom_id res chain seq x y z
N MET A 1 -2.04 -36.93 13.29
CA MET A 1 -0.73 -36.93 13.99
C MET A 1 0.17 -38.08 13.55
N ASP A 2 -0.40 -39.06 12.85
CA ASP A 2 0.24 -40.31 12.46
C ASP A 2 1.50 -40.12 11.62
N LEU A 3 1.54 -39.08 10.79
CA LEU A 3 2.71 -38.76 9.96
C LEU A 3 3.90 -38.27 10.78
N LEU A 4 3.67 -37.40 11.78
CA LEU A 4 4.74 -36.89 12.64
C LEU A 4 5.18 -37.93 13.67
N GLN A 5 4.25 -38.70 14.23
CA GLN A 5 4.60 -39.81 15.13
C GLN A 5 5.40 -40.90 14.41
N LYS A 6 5.13 -41.15 13.12
CA LYS A 6 5.88 -42.14 12.33
C LYS A 6 7.29 -41.67 11.98
N HIS A 7 7.47 -40.39 11.66
CA HIS A 7 8.71 -39.90 11.08
C HIS A 7 9.59 -39.09 12.05
N TYR A 8 9.01 -38.55 13.12
CA TYR A 8 9.66 -37.67 14.09
C TYR A 8 9.13 -37.94 15.52
N PRO A 9 9.27 -39.17 16.04
CA PRO A 9 8.66 -39.57 17.31
C PRO A 9 9.22 -38.84 18.54
N ASP A 10 10.48 -38.42 18.49
CA ASP A 10 11.20 -37.83 19.63
C ASP A 10 11.26 -36.29 19.59
N SER A 11 10.46 -35.66 18.73
CA SER A 11 10.42 -34.21 18.58
C SER A 11 9.13 -33.64 19.14
N ASP A 12 9.22 -32.48 19.80
CA ASP A 12 8.04 -31.71 20.18
C ASP A 12 7.44 -31.03 18.96
N HIS A 13 6.15 -31.30 18.70
CA HIS A 13 5.43 -30.76 17.55
C HIS A 13 4.44 -29.69 17.98
N VAL A 14 4.75 -28.43 17.68
CA VAL A 14 3.84 -27.31 17.94
C VAL A 14 3.09 -26.96 16.66
N PHE A 15 1.78 -27.16 16.66
CA PHE A 15 0.90 -26.72 15.59
C PHE A 15 0.28 -25.39 15.96
N ILE A 16 0.71 -24.33 15.29
CA ILE A 16 0.10 -23.00 15.41
C ILE A 16 -0.89 -22.86 14.26
N PHE A 17 -2.17 -22.89 14.59
CA PHE A 17 -3.22 -22.53 13.65
C PHE A 17 -3.34 -21.01 13.65
N ASP A 18 -2.87 -20.38 12.60
CA ASP A 18 -3.17 -18.97 12.34
C ASP A 18 -4.64 -18.86 11.90
N ASN A 19 -5.51 -18.74 12.90
CA ASN A 19 -6.94 -18.54 12.71
C ASN A 19 -7.34 -17.11 13.08
N ALA A 20 -6.46 -16.14 12.83
CA ALA A 20 -6.65 -14.73 13.18
C ALA A 20 -7.81 -14.11 12.40
N SER A 21 -9.02 -14.18 12.95
CA SER A 21 -10.20 -13.43 12.47
C SER A 21 -10.11 -11.93 12.73
N THR A 22 -9.03 -11.47 13.38
CA THR A 22 -8.80 -10.08 13.80
C THR A 22 -8.08 -9.24 12.76
N HIS A 23 -7.75 -9.78 11.59
CA HIS A 23 -7.35 -8.96 10.46
C HIS A 23 -8.57 -8.20 9.94
N LEU A 24 -8.87 -7.08 10.60
CA LEU A 24 -9.78 -6.08 10.06
C LEU A 24 -9.20 -5.61 8.73
N LYS A 25 -10.04 -5.60 7.71
CA LYS A 25 -9.71 -4.94 6.45
C LYS A 25 -9.25 -3.51 6.78
N HIS A 26 -8.11 -3.11 6.25
CA HIS A 26 -7.68 -1.71 6.33
C HIS A 26 -8.76 -0.79 5.74
N ALA A 27 -8.77 0.47 6.16
CA ALA A 27 -9.61 1.49 5.55
C ALA A 27 -9.37 1.52 4.02
N GLU A 28 -10.41 1.85 3.24
CA GLU A 28 -10.31 1.80 1.76
C GLU A 28 -9.26 2.79 1.23
N ASP A 29 -9.02 3.87 1.97
CA ASP A 29 -8.04 4.93 1.71
C ASP A 29 -6.72 4.74 2.48
N ALA A 30 -6.55 3.61 3.19
CA ALA A 30 -5.33 3.38 3.96
C ALA A 30 -4.09 3.37 3.05
N LEU A 31 -2.98 3.82 3.64
CA LEU A 31 -1.68 3.86 2.98
C LEU A 31 -1.31 2.51 2.35
N SER A 32 -0.99 2.53 1.06
CA SER A 32 -0.50 1.36 0.33
C SER A 32 0.74 1.72 -0.47
N ALA A 33 1.92 1.23 -0.07
CA ALA A 33 3.14 1.42 -0.84
C ALA A 33 3.15 0.62 -2.15
N ARG A 34 2.42 -0.52 -2.18
CA ARG A 34 2.31 -1.36 -3.37
C ARG A 34 1.44 -0.61 -4.38
N HIS A 35 2.02 -0.31 -5.55
CA HIS A 35 1.42 0.40 -6.69
C HIS A 35 1.42 1.94 -6.66
N MET A 36 2.08 2.59 -5.69
CA MET A 36 2.24 4.05 -5.78
C MET A 36 3.10 4.42 -7.01
N PRO A 37 2.64 5.34 -7.88
CA PRO A 37 3.46 5.83 -8.97
C PRO A 37 4.72 6.53 -8.46
N LYS A 38 5.85 6.37 -9.17
CA LYS A 38 7.07 7.09 -8.80
C LYS A 38 6.99 8.60 -9.07
N ARG A 39 6.29 8.99 -10.14
CA ARG A 39 6.15 10.38 -10.60
C ARG A 39 4.74 10.89 -10.33
N ILE A 40 4.57 12.20 -10.49
CA ILE A 40 3.29 12.88 -10.36
C ILE A 40 2.30 12.28 -11.35
N GLN A 41 1.12 11.90 -10.86
CA GLN A 41 0.10 11.26 -11.68
C GLN A 41 -1.30 11.49 -11.11
N ASP A 42 -2.31 11.53 -11.98
CA ASP A 42 -3.70 11.35 -11.56
C ASP A 42 -3.90 9.88 -11.18
N TRP A 43 -3.91 9.61 -9.87
CA TRP A 43 -3.85 8.25 -9.34
C TRP A 43 -4.56 8.16 -7.98
N GLY A 44 -5.26 7.06 -7.74
CA GLY A 44 -5.88 6.75 -6.47
C GLY A 44 -6.06 5.24 -6.25
N VAL A 45 -6.48 4.89 -5.04
CA VAL A 45 -6.79 3.50 -4.67
C VAL A 45 -8.26 3.19 -4.95
N ASP A 46 -8.55 1.94 -5.28
CA ASP A 46 -9.93 1.53 -5.55
C ASP A 46 -10.68 1.33 -4.22
N ALA A 47 -11.67 2.18 -3.94
CA ALA A 47 -12.58 2.03 -2.82
C ALA A 47 -13.94 1.52 -3.29
N THR A 48 -14.58 0.67 -2.49
CA THR A 48 -15.96 0.24 -2.73
C THR A 48 -16.94 1.40 -2.49
N VAL A 49 -17.79 1.68 -3.48
CA VAL A 49 -18.85 2.69 -3.36
C VAL A 49 -19.92 2.16 -2.40
N ARG A 50 -20.34 3.01 -1.46
CA ARG A 50 -21.42 2.73 -0.50
C ARG A 50 -22.57 3.70 -0.73
N ASP A 51 -23.80 3.23 -0.51
CA ASP A 51 -25.01 4.05 -0.53
C ASP A 51 -25.18 4.86 0.78
N GLU A 52 -26.26 5.64 0.87
CA GLU A 52 -26.59 6.46 2.05
C GLU A 52 -26.79 5.62 3.32
N ALA A 53 -27.12 4.33 3.18
CA ALA A 53 -27.26 3.38 4.30
C ALA A 53 -25.92 2.68 4.63
N GLY A 54 -24.83 3.01 3.94
CA GLY A 54 -23.49 2.43 4.14
C GLY A 54 -23.31 1.05 3.51
N LYS A 55 -24.27 0.58 2.69
CA LYS A 55 -24.22 -0.71 2.02
C LYS A 55 -23.48 -0.61 0.70
N ALA A 56 -22.69 -1.64 0.39
CA ALA A 56 -21.90 -1.66 -0.83
C ALA A 56 -22.79 -1.73 -2.08
N VAL A 57 -22.50 -0.88 -3.06
CA VAL A 57 -23.24 -0.80 -4.32
C VAL A 57 -22.68 -1.80 -5.32
N ASN A 58 -23.57 -2.54 -5.99
CA ASN A 58 -23.20 -3.47 -7.06
C ASN A 58 -23.45 -2.86 -8.44
N ARG A 59 -22.61 -3.21 -9.40
CA ARG A 59 -22.85 -3.00 -10.83
C ARG A 59 -23.94 -3.97 -11.34
N PRO A 60 -24.56 -3.71 -12.50
CA PRO A 60 -25.57 -4.61 -13.09
C PRO A 60 -25.09 -6.06 -13.29
N ASN A 61 -23.78 -6.27 -13.40
CA ASN A 61 -23.15 -7.59 -13.54
C ASN A 61 -22.87 -8.30 -12.21
N GLY A 62 -23.36 -7.78 -11.07
CA GLY A 62 -23.19 -8.37 -9.74
C GLY A 62 -21.84 -8.11 -9.07
N LYS A 63 -20.88 -7.43 -9.73
CA LYS A 63 -19.60 -7.05 -9.10
C LYS A 63 -19.74 -5.75 -8.32
N LEU A 64 -18.99 -5.61 -7.22
CA LEU A 64 -18.91 -4.37 -6.45
C LEU A 64 -18.50 -3.18 -7.33
N LEU A 65 -19.24 -2.09 -7.20
CA LEU A 65 -18.88 -0.80 -7.79
C LEU A 65 -17.70 -0.23 -6.99
N LYS A 66 -16.60 0.05 -7.71
CA LYS A 66 -15.41 0.70 -7.15
C LYS A 66 -15.20 2.06 -7.79
N THR A 67 -14.70 3.01 -7.00
CA THR A 67 -14.27 4.33 -7.42
C THR A 67 -12.82 4.58 -6.98
N LYS A 68 -12.16 5.55 -7.60
CA LYS A 68 -10.82 6.00 -7.20
C LYS A 68 -10.95 7.01 -6.06
N VAL A 69 -10.25 6.76 -4.95
CA VAL A 69 -10.16 7.69 -3.82
C VAL A 69 -8.70 8.04 -3.55
N TRP A 70 -8.50 9.20 -2.92
CA TRP A 70 -7.19 9.58 -2.42
C TRP A 70 -6.86 8.77 -1.18
N MET A 71 -5.60 8.35 -1.07
CA MET A 71 -5.12 7.77 0.18
C MET A 71 -5.04 8.83 1.27
N SER A 72 -5.22 8.38 2.51
CA SER A 72 -4.98 9.18 3.70
C SER A 72 -3.54 9.69 3.73
N ASP A 73 -3.32 10.81 4.42
CA ASP A 73 -1.98 11.37 4.59
C ASP A 73 -1.02 10.39 5.29
N GLY A 74 0.26 10.52 4.94
CA GLY A 74 1.36 9.91 5.68
C GLY A 74 1.78 10.77 6.87
N TYR A 75 2.86 10.35 7.54
CA TYR A 75 3.47 11.14 8.60
C TYR A 75 4.98 11.22 8.40
N LEU A 76 5.54 12.42 8.62
CA LEU A 76 6.97 12.65 8.66
C LEU A 76 7.55 12.18 10.01
N SER A 77 8.88 12.01 10.08
CA SER A 77 9.58 11.61 11.31
C SER A 77 9.38 12.56 12.51
N ASN A 78 9.03 13.82 12.24
CA ASN A 78 8.68 14.81 13.25
C ASN A 78 7.20 14.78 13.68
N GLY A 79 6.42 13.80 13.23
CA GLY A 79 5.00 13.63 13.55
C GLY A 79 4.04 14.51 12.75
N ARG A 80 4.53 15.37 11.85
CA ARG A 80 3.67 16.20 11.00
C ARG A 80 3.02 15.36 9.91
N SER A 81 1.78 15.70 9.57
CA SER A 81 1.09 15.12 8.41
C SER A 81 1.89 15.37 7.13
N GLN A 82 2.00 14.35 6.29
CA GLN A 82 2.56 14.41 4.95
C GLN A 82 1.44 14.19 3.93
N PRO A 83 0.92 15.26 3.32
CA PRO A 83 -0.05 15.14 2.24
C PRO A 83 0.55 14.37 1.07
N LEU A 84 -0.14 13.31 0.65
CA LEU A 84 0.30 12.49 -0.47
C LEU A 84 -0.09 13.06 -1.84
N TYR A 85 -1.08 13.95 -1.82
CA TYR A 85 -1.65 14.62 -2.96
C TYR A 85 -1.31 16.11 -2.90
N PHE A 86 -1.21 16.75 -4.06
CA PHE A 86 -1.13 18.20 -4.10
C PHE A 86 -2.49 18.81 -3.71
N PRO A 87 -2.49 19.93 -2.97
CA PRO A 87 -3.74 20.60 -2.60
C PRO A 87 -4.47 21.11 -3.84
N GLU A 88 -5.79 21.26 -3.76
CA GLU A 88 -6.64 21.70 -4.87
C GLU A 88 -6.25 23.07 -5.45
N GLY A 89 -5.59 23.92 -4.67
CA GLY A 89 -5.07 25.22 -5.12
C GLY A 89 -3.71 25.17 -5.82
N HIS A 90 -3.12 24.01 -6.08
CA HIS A 90 -1.79 23.89 -6.68
C HIS A 90 -1.81 24.21 -8.18
N ALA A 91 -1.06 25.24 -8.60
CA ALA A 91 -1.12 25.83 -9.95
C ALA A 91 -1.07 24.83 -11.13
N GLU A 92 -0.26 23.76 -11.03
CA GLU A 92 -0.04 22.83 -12.14
C GLU A 92 -0.54 21.40 -11.87
N HIS A 93 -0.74 21.07 -10.61
CA HIS A 93 -0.85 19.66 -10.16
C HIS A 93 -1.95 19.45 -9.13
N ALA A 94 -2.89 20.38 -8.99
CA ALA A 94 -4.05 20.28 -8.11
C ALA A 94 -4.65 18.87 -8.11
N GLY A 95 -4.78 18.27 -6.93
CA GLY A 95 -5.37 16.97 -6.71
C GLY A 95 -4.60 15.75 -7.23
N LYS A 96 -3.42 15.94 -7.86
CA LYS A 96 -2.60 14.83 -8.34
C LYS A 96 -1.79 14.21 -7.20
N PHE A 97 -1.55 12.91 -7.30
CA PHE A 97 -0.62 12.23 -6.41
C PHE A 97 0.81 12.73 -6.67
N LYS A 98 1.56 13.04 -5.61
CA LYS A 98 2.90 13.63 -5.71
C LYS A 98 3.95 12.69 -6.31
N GLY A 99 3.73 11.38 -6.18
CA GLY A 99 4.70 10.35 -6.58
C GLY A 99 5.71 10.04 -5.47
N ILE A 100 6.12 8.76 -5.38
CA ILE A 100 7.07 8.27 -4.36
C ILE A 100 8.34 9.13 -4.32
N ALA A 101 8.85 9.55 -5.49
CA ALA A 101 10.09 10.31 -5.55
C ALA A 101 10.01 11.66 -4.81
N GLN A 102 8.88 12.35 -4.92
CA GLN A 102 8.65 13.61 -4.22
C GLN A 102 8.46 13.37 -2.72
N LEU A 103 7.69 12.34 -2.35
CA LEU A 103 7.42 12.01 -0.95
C LEU A 103 8.71 11.66 -0.19
N LEU A 104 9.62 10.89 -0.80
CA LEU A 104 10.90 10.55 -0.18
C LEU A 104 11.84 11.77 -0.08
N LYS A 105 11.81 12.70 -1.04
CA LYS A 105 12.54 13.97 -0.89
C LYS A 105 12.05 14.77 0.32
N GLU A 106 10.74 14.80 0.56
CA GLU A 106 10.14 15.43 1.73
C GLU A 106 10.59 14.75 3.05
N HIS A 107 10.91 13.45 3.01
CA HIS A 107 11.55 12.71 4.12
C HIS A 107 13.07 12.92 4.22
N GLY A 108 13.67 13.73 3.35
CA GLY A 108 15.10 14.04 3.36
C GLY A 108 15.99 13.04 2.59
N PHE A 109 15.41 12.11 1.83
CA PHE A 109 16.19 11.23 0.97
C PHE A 109 16.76 11.99 -0.23
N THR A 110 18.01 11.72 -0.57
CA THR A 110 18.71 12.30 -1.72
C THR A 110 18.76 11.29 -2.88
N ASN A 111 18.99 11.77 -4.10
CA ASN A 111 19.16 10.92 -5.31
C ASN A 111 17.96 10.02 -5.68
N VAL A 112 16.78 10.21 -5.10
CA VAL A 112 15.58 9.36 -5.31
C VAL A 112 15.15 9.28 -6.78
N GLU A 113 15.40 10.34 -7.56
CA GLU A 113 15.07 10.35 -8.99
C GLU A 113 15.81 9.27 -9.80
N LYS A 114 16.99 8.85 -9.35
CA LYS A 114 17.81 7.82 -9.99
C LYS A 114 17.40 6.40 -9.62
N LEU A 115 16.68 6.24 -8.50
CA LEU A 115 16.22 4.94 -8.00
C LEU A 115 15.06 4.40 -8.84
N LYS A 116 14.89 3.08 -8.96
CA LYS A 116 13.71 2.51 -9.63
C LYS A 116 12.50 2.54 -8.70
N ALA A 117 11.29 2.62 -9.25
CA ALA A 117 10.06 2.45 -8.44
C ALA A 117 10.02 1.08 -7.75
N GLN A 118 10.50 0.06 -8.46
CA GLN A 118 10.66 -1.30 -7.98
C GLN A 118 11.67 -2.02 -8.87
N CYS A 119 12.34 -3.03 -8.32
CA CYS A 119 13.05 -4.01 -9.12
C CYS A 119 12.07 -4.97 -9.81
N LYS A 120 12.54 -5.68 -10.83
CA LYS A 120 11.74 -6.70 -11.51
C LYS A 120 11.28 -7.74 -10.48
N ASP A 121 10.00 -8.05 -10.46
CA ASP A 121 9.36 -9.01 -9.54
C ASP A 121 9.64 -8.75 -8.04
N PHE A 122 9.91 -7.49 -7.67
CA PHE A 122 10.34 -7.10 -6.32
C PHE A 122 11.62 -7.83 -5.84
N LYS A 123 12.48 -8.24 -6.77
CA LYS A 123 13.75 -8.93 -6.50
C LYS A 123 14.92 -7.98 -6.74
N CYS A 124 15.40 -7.37 -5.65
CA CYS A 124 16.63 -6.61 -5.65
C CYS A 124 17.84 -7.55 -5.79
N LYS A 125 18.95 -7.05 -6.36
CA LYS A 125 20.20 -7.81 -6.37
C LYS A 125 20.68 -7.97 -4.93
N GLU A 126 21.21 -9.14 -4.59
CA GLU A 126 21.79 -9.39 -3.26
C GLU A 126 22.86 -8.34 -2.93
N GLY A 127 22.77 -7.76 -1.73
CA GLY A 127 23.65 -6.68 -1.26
C GLY A 127 23.35 -5.27 -1.81
N ALA A 128 22.41 -5.11 -2.75
CA ALA A 128 22.03 -3.79 -3.23
C ALA A 128 21.10 -3.09 -2.22
N THR A 129 21.49 -1.88 -1.79
CA THR A 129 20.75 -1.07 -0.79
C THR A 129 20.16 0.20 -1.38
N ASP A 130 20.47 0.53 -2.63
CA ASP A 130 20.15 1.79 -3.30
C ASP A 130 19.57 1.57 -4.71
N CYS A 131 18.89 0.45 -4.95
CA CYS A 131 18.38 0.11 -6.28
C CYS A 131 16.95 0.61 -6.56
N CYS A 132 16.11 0.73 -5.53
CA CYS A 132 14.71 1.14 -5.64
C CYS A 132 14.29 2.07 -4.51
N CYS A 133 13.30 2.92 -4.81
CA CYS A 133 12.60 3.79 -3.87
C CYS A 133 11.41 3.10 -3.24
#